data_AF-A0A7C5KE90-F1
#
_entry.id   AF-A0A7C5KE90-F1
#
_cell.length_a   1.000
_cell.length_b   1.000
_cell.length_c   1.000
_cell.angle_alpha   90.00
_cell.angle_beta   90.00
_cell.angle_gamma   90.00
#
_symmetry.space_group_name_H-M   'P 1'
#
loop_
_entity.id
_entity.type
_entity.pdbx_description
1 polymer ?
#
loop_
_entity_poly.entity_id
_entity_poly.type
_entity_poly.pdbx_seq_one_letter_code
_entity_poly.pdbx_strand_id
1 'polypeptide(L)'
;MEWSPRSGKRILFDTRKTPCGGSLLFLDVTPSGAVVFAAGRTVRSLDTGTGQSYVLASGFKRAAGVCAGRRGSIFVTDYDAHALVVLRKNE
;
A
#
# COMPACT_ATOMS: atom_id res chain seq x y z
N MET A 1 -5.94 3.33 25.97
CA MET A 1 -4.89 2.30 25.83
C MET A 1 -3.74 2.95 25.10
N GLU A 2 -2.66 3.21 25.83
CA GLU A 2 -1.52 4.02 25.38
C GLU A 2 -0.42 3.12 24.80
N TRP A 3 0.20 3.59 23.73
CA TRP A 3 1.23 2.89 22.97
C TRP A 3 2.58 2.95 23.72
N SER A 4 3.28 1.81 23.83
CA SER A 4 4.64 1.75 24.36
C SER A 4 5.59 1.10 23.35
N PRO A 5 6.71 1.75 22.97
CA PRO A 5 7.61 1.31 21.90
C PRO A 5 8.43 0.03 22.21
N ARG A 6 8.27 -0.57 23.40
CA ARG A 6 9.05 -1.75 23.83
C ARG A 6 8.36 -3.10 23.65
N SER A 7 7.06 -3.13 23.31
CA SER A 7 6.39 -4.40 23.00
C SER A 7 6.32 -4.57 21.49
N GLY A 8 7.19 -5.43 20.95
CA GLY A 8 7.15 -5.82 19.55
C GLY A 8 5.81 -6.47 19.21
N LYS A 9 4.84 -5.67 18.77
CA LYS A 9 3.60 -6.17 18.19
C LYS A 9 3.96 -6.80 16.85
N ARG A 10 4.15 -8.12 16.89
CA ARG A 10 4.38 -8.95 15.72
C ARG A 10 3.14 -8.87 14.83
N ILE A 11 3.26 -8.19 13.69
CA ILE A 11 2.25 -8.26 12.62
C ILE A 11 2.39 -9.67 12.01
N LEU A 12 1.48 -10.57 12.37
CA LEU A 12 1.39 -11.91 11.78
C LEU A 12 0.61 -11.80 10.47
N PHE A 13 1.31 -11.87 9.34
CA PHE A 13 0.68 -12.14 8.04
C PHE A 13 0.37 -13.63 7.97
N ASP A 14 -0.87 -14.02 8.25
CA ASP A 14 -1.32 -15.42 8.13
C ASP A 14 -1.67 -15.73 6.66
N THR A 15 -0.79 -16.47 5.99
CA THR A 15 -0.97 -16.94 4.61
C THR A 15 -1.98 -18.09 4.49
N ARG A 16 -2.51 -18.64 5.60
CA ARG A 16 -3.48 -19.76 5.56
C ARG A 16 -4.90 -19.34 5.17
N LYS A 17 -5.20 -18.03 5.16
CA LYS A 17 -6.47 -17.47 4.69
C LYS A 17 -6.39 -16.75 3.33
N THR A 18 -5.22 -16.73 2.70
CA THR A 18 -5.11 -16.35 1.29
C THR A 18 -5.33 -17.62 0.46
N PRO A 19 -6.46 -17.78 -0.27
CA PRO A 19 -6.57 -18.86 -1.25
C PRO A 19 -5.34 -18.78 -2.16
N CYS A 20 -4.76 -19.93 -2.52
CA CYS A 20 -3.65 -20.02 -3.46
C CYS A 20 -3.99 -19.19 -4.72
N GLY A 21 -3.33 -18.04 -4.86
CA GLY A 21 -3.71 -16.98 -5.81
C GLY A 21 -3.77 -15.56 -5.20
N GLY A 22 -3.80 -15.43 -3.87
CA GLY A 22 -3.69 -14.14 -3.18
C GLY A 22 -2.26 -13.59 -3.24
N SER A 23 -2.01 -12.62 -4.12
CA SER A 23 -0.76 -11.88 -4.16
C SER A 23 -0.48 -11.27 -2.78
N LEU A 24 0.68 -11.56 -2.19
CA LEU A 24 1.31 -10.67 -1.23
C LEU A 24 1.60 -9.36 -1.97
N LEU A 25 0.59 -8.48 -1.99
CA LEU A 25 0.72 -7.13 -2.50
C LEU A 25 1.65 -6.42 -1.54
N PHE A 26 2.78 -5.93 -2.04
CA PHE A 26 3.69 -5.11 -1.25
C PHE A 26 2.88 -3.92 -0.69
N LEU A 27 2.93 -3.78 0.63
CA LEU A 27 2.18 -2.82 1.42
C LEU A 27 3.18 -1.82 1.99
N ASP A 28 2.82 -0.56 2.01
CA ASP A 28 3.51 0.44 2.83
C ASP A 28 2.50 1.22 3.65
N VAL A 29 2.95 1.80 4.76
CA VAL A 29 2.13 2.65 5.61
C VAL A 29 2.59 4.09 5.43
N THR A 30 1.66 4.96 5.01
CA THR A 30 1.98 6.39 4.87
C THR A 30 2.30 6.99 6.24
N PRO A 31 3.01 8.13 6.29
CA PRO A 31 3.22 8.86 7.54
C PRO A 31 1.92 9.27 8.26
N SER A 32 0.80 9.36 7.53
CA SER A 32 -0.53 9.63 8.09
C SER A 32 -1.24 8.38 8.63
N GLY A 33 -0.61 7.21 8.56
CA GLY A 33 -1.14 5.94 9.07
C GLY A 33 -2.01 5.15 8.08
N ALA A 34 -2.21 5.64 6.86
CA ALA A 34 -2.99 4.90 5.85
C ALA A 34 -2.14 3.76 5.27
N VAL A 35 -2.75 2.59 5.05
CA VAL A 35 -2.08 1.49 4.37
C VAL A 35 -2.25 1.70 2.86
N VAL A 36 -1.16 1.70 2.12
CA VAL A 36 -1.14 1.82 0.65
C VAL A 36 -0.67 0.52 0.04
N PHE A 37 -1.34 0.09 -1.02
CA PHE A 37 -1.04 -1.15 -1.70
C PHE A 37 -1.29 -1.06 -3.20
N ALA A 38 -0.50 -1.81 -3.96
CA ALA A 38 -0.81 -2.10 -5.35
C ALA A 38 -1.99 -3.08 -5.44
N ALA A 39 -2.83 -2.96 -6.46
CA ALA A 39 -3.97 -3.84 -6.70
C ALA A 39 -4.17 -3.99 -8.22
N GLY A 40 -3.32 -4.81 -8.85
CA GLY A 40 -3.32 -5.06 -10.29
C GLY A 40 -3.02 -3.79 -11.10
N ARG A 41 -4.07 -3.17 -11.64
CA ARG A 41 -3.97 -1.94 -12.48
C ARG A 41 -4.19 -0.65 -11.70
N THR A 42 -4.31 -0.76 -10.38
CA THR A 42 -4.61 0.36 -9.48
C THR A 42 -3.66 0.39 -8.29
N VAL A 43 -3.53 1.56 -7.68
CA VAL A 43 -2.96 1.74 -6.34
C VAL A 43 -4.06 2.29 -5.44
N ARG A 44 -4.18 1.72 -4.24
CA ARG A 44 -5.27 2.01 -3.31
C ARG A 44 -4.72 2.36 -1.94
N SER A 45 -5.49 3.14 -1.20
CA SER A 45 -5.30 3.34 0.24
C SER A 45 -6.43 2.67 1.01
N LEU A 46 -6.10 2.10 2.16
CA LEU A 46 -7.03 1.66 3.18
C LEU A 46 -6.91 2.60 4.39
N ASP A 47 -8.02 3.24 4.74
CA ASP A 47 -8.14 3.99 5.97
C ASP A 47 -8.26 3.02 7.15
N THR A 48 -7.30 3.07 8.07
CA THR A 48 -7.21 2.12 9.19
C THR A 48 -8.20 2.40 10.32
N GLY A 49 -8.84 3.58 10.33
CA GLY A 49 -9.86 3.93 11.32
C GLY A 49 -11.25 3.45 10.91
N THR A 50 -11.55 3.52 9.61
CA THR A 50 -12.88 3.20 9.04
C THR A 50 -12.92 1.86 8.30
N GLY A 51 -11.77 1.30 7.93
CA GLY A 51 -11.65 0.10 7.10
C GLY A 51 -12.04 0.32 5.63
N GLN A 52 -12.26 1.57 5.20
CA GLN A 52 -12.66 1.90 3.84
C GLN A 52 -11.45 1.98 2.90
N SER A 53 -11.62 1.46 1.69
CA SER A 53 -10.57 1.50 0.66
C SER A 53 -10.91 2.50 -0.46
N TYR A 54 -9.92 3.29 -0.86
CA TYR A 54 -10.05 4.33 -1.89
C TYR A 54 -9.02 4.09 -2.99
N VAL A 55 -9.39 4.34 -4.25
CA VAL A 55 -8.44 4.30 -5.37
C VAL A 55 -7.68 5.62 -5.39
N LEU A 56 -6.35 5.55 -5.29
CA LEU A 56 -5.48 6.72 -5.37
C LEU A 56 -5.02 6.99 -6.80
N ALA A 57 -4.78 5.93 -7.56
CA ALA A 57 -4.41 6.02 -8.96
C ALA A 57 -4.81 4.76 -9.72
N SER A 58 -4.99 4.91 -11.03
CA SER A 58 -5.33 3.87 -11.98
C SER A 58 -4.56 4.05 -13.27
N GLY A 59 -4.67 3.09 -14.19
CA GLY A 59 -4.03 3.14 -15.51
C GLY A 59 -2.71 2.39 -15.61
N PHE A 60 -2.25 1.77 -14.52
CA PHE A 60 -1.05 0.95 -14.53
C PHE A 60 -1.23 -0.29 -15.41
N LYS A 61 -0.15 -0.74 -16.05
CA LYS A 61 -0.16 -2.05 -16.74
C LYS A 61 -0.15 -3.18 -15.71
N ARG A 62 0.76 -3.13 -14.75
CA ARG A 62 0.83 -4.00 -13.58
C ARG A 62 1.59 -3.32 -12.44
N ALA A 63 0.85 -2.64 -11.55
CA ALA A 63 1.41 -2.11 -10.32
C ALA A 63 1.88 -3.30 -9.45
N ALA A 64 3.19 -3.41 -9.27
CA ALA A 64 3.81 -4.56 -8.60
C ALA A 64 4.38 -4.23 -7.22
N GLY A 65 4.62 -2.96 -6.92
CA GLY A 65 5.25 -2.52 -5.68
C GLY A 65 4.93 -1.08 -5.38
N VAL A 66 4.82 -0.74 -4.10
CA VAL A 66 4.59 0.63 -3.61
C VAL A 66 5.53 0.97 -2.47
N CYS A 67 5.89 2.24 -2.36
CA CYS A 67 6.60 2.80 -1.21
C CYS A 67 6.10 4.23 -0.94
N ALA A 68 5.83 4.55 0.32
CA ALA A 68 5.44 5.86 0.79
C ALA A 68 6.68 6.72 1.06
N GLY A 69 6.77 7.83 0.33
CA GLY A 69 7.78 8.86 0.54
C GLY A 69 7.38 9.92 1.56
N ARG A 70 8.31 10.82 1.84
CA ARG A 70 8.07 12.02 2.65
C ARG A 70 7.03 12.92 1.97
N ARG A 71 6.19 13.60 2.75
CA ARG A 71 5.08 14.47 2.27
C ARG A 71 3.95 13.72 1.53
N GLY A 72 3.80 12.42 1.73
CA GLY A 72 2.67 11.65 1.19
C GLY A 72 2.78 11.35 -0.31
N SER A 73 3.96 11.51 -0.91
CA SER A 73 4.23 10.96 -2.24
C SER A 73 4.23 9.44 -2.19
N ILE A 74 3.75 8.78 -3.24
CA ILE A 74 3.79 7.32 -3.35
C ILE A 74 4.57 6.95 -4.61
N PHE A 75 5.59 6.12 -4.44
CA PHE A 75 6.36 5.54 -5.53
C PHE A 75 5.74 4.21 -5.90
N VAL A 76 5.55 3.97 -7.19
CA VAL A 76 4.88 2.77 -7.72
C VAL A 76 5.75 2.18 -8.82
N THR A 77 6.09 0.90 -8.71
CA THR A 77 6.72 0.16 -9.81
C THR A 77 5.62 -0.41 -10.71
N ASP A 78 5.45 0.17 -11.90
CA ASP A 78 4.58 -0.39 -12.94
C ASP A 78 5.39 -1.36 -13.80
N TYR A 79 5.36 -2.63 -13.41
CA TYR A 79 6.29 -3.65 -13.88
C TYR A 79 6.20 -3.86 -15.39
N ASP A 80 4.98 -4.08 -15.91
CA ASP A 80 4.78 -4.40 -17.32
C ASP A 80 4.84 -3.13 -18.20
N ALA A 81 4.89 -1.95 -17.60
CA ALA A 81 5.20 -0.69 -18.28
C ALA A 81 6.69 -0.33 -18.19
N HIS A 82 7.50 -1.09 -17.45
CA HIS A 82 8.91 -0.81 -17.19
C HIS A 82 9.15 0.60 -16.64
N ALA A 83 8.26 1.07 -15.75
CA ALA A 83 8.26 2.44 -15.27
C ALA A 83 8.20 2.53 -13.74
N LEU A 84 8.85 3.56 -13.19
CA LEU A 84 8.62 4.04 -11.83
C LEU A 84 7.74 5.29 -11.90
N VAL A 85 6.54 5.20 -11.34
CA VAL A 85 5.58 6.31 -11.31
C VAL A 85 5.54 6.92 -9.91
N VAL A 86 5.48 8.25 -9.83
CA VAL A 86 5.35 8.97 -8.56
C VAL A 86 3.98 9.62 -8.51
N LEU A 87 3.17 9.18 -7.56
CA LEU A 87 1.90 9.82 -7.23
C LEU A 87 2.16 10.97 -6.26
N ARG A 88 1.60 12.13 -6.58
CA ARG A 88 1.63 13.32 -5.73
C ARG A 88 0.22 13.88 -5.64
N LYS A 89 -0.11 14.45 -4.50
CA LYS A 89 -1.33 15.24 -4.38
C LYS A 89 -1.12 16.51 -5.20
N ASN A 90 -2.02 16.81 -6.12
CA ASN A 90 -2.05 18.13 -6.73
C ASN A 90 -2.50 19.12 -5.65
N GLU A 91 -1.77 20.23 -5.52
CA GLU A 91 -2.11 21.34 -4.63
C GLU A 91 -3.41 22.01 -5.07
#